data_AF-A0A6J6Z5U3-F1
#
_entry.id   AF-A0A6J6Z5U3-F1
#
_cell.length_a   1.000
_cell.length_b   1.000
_cell.length_c   1.000
_cell.angle_alpha   90.00
_cell.angle_beta   90.00
_cell.angle_gamma   90.00
#
_symmetry.space_group_name_H-M   'P 1'
#
loop_
_entity.id
_entity.type
_entity.pdbx_description
1 polymer ?
#
loop_
_entity_poly.entity_id
_entity_poly.type
_entity_poly.pdbx_seq_one_letter_code
_entity_poly.pdbx_strand_id
1 'polypeptide(L)'
;MGFHVRRVVTGHDADGQAIFVSDGPPPHIVDMPGGTAVADLWAIDGPPADPAAGRDPEGGFPLEPPPGGMTLRIIRLPLPDQSLPREQQFLHNPADSHFSSERPGMHATATLDLEWVVEGEIELELEDGCVRLGAGDCVIQRGTQHRWRVVGEGPCTYVVAMFALDPGAKEPMFGLVPRPAGLPTTAGPRRVVTGVDALGRSYVVSDGPAPNCVAIDGGAGMVHGDLWQTGGAVAAVDQGGDAAPVTLTLDPYGMGIALKYIELPSDDARAAALDVARLRAHMGEIGALLAGTGHHDPDDPGNHKTDTIDFDFILEGTVELELPGHGSKVLGAGDVVVQRGNWHKWHNRGDGPARWVAVMIGAPIGGRT
;
A
#
# COMPACT_ATOMS: atom_id res chain seq x y z
N MET A 1 11.38 15.90 -17.26
CA MET A 1 10.62 14.73 -17.74
C MET A 1 9.19 14.90 -17.27
N GLY A 2 8.19 14.54 -18.09
CA GLY A 2 6.77 14.65 -17.70
C GLY A 2 6.42 13.68 -16.57
N PHE A 3 5.32 13.95 -15.85
CA PHE A 3 4.76 12.98 -14.91
C PHE A 3 4.18 11.79 -15.68
N HIS A 4 4.74 10.60 -15.49
CA HIS A 4 4.32 9.38 -16.16
C HIS A 4 4.10 8.26 -15.14
N VAL A 5 2.97 7.58 -15.28
CA VAL A 5 2.60 6.42 -14.49
C VAL A 5 2.05 5.38 -15.46
N ARG A 6 2.43 4.12 -15.28
CA ARG A 6 1.84 2.98 -15.98
C ARG A 6 1.02 2.18 -14.97
N ARG A 7 -0.20 1.85 -15.36
CA ARG A 7 -1.15 1.06 -14.57
C ARG A 7 -1.59 -0.16 -15.39
N VAL A 8 -1.49 -1.33 -14.79
CA VAL A 8 -2.04 -2.58 -15.29
C VAL A 8 -3.28 -2.91 -14.46
N VAL A 9 -4.40 -3.23 -15.11
CA VAL A 9 -5.64 -3.64 -14.44
C VAL A 9 -5.95 -5.07 -14.85
N THR A 10 -6.15 -5.95 -13.88
CA THR A 10 -6.57 -7.32 -14.14
C THR A 10 -8.08 -7.48 -13.99
N GLY A 11 -8.61 -8.62 -14.39
CA GLY A 11 -10.03 -8.93 -14.25
C GLY A 11 -10.33 -10.33 -14.71
N HIS A 12 -11.60 -10.58 -14.99
CA HIS A 12 -12.07 -11.84 -15.53
C HIS A 12 -12.79 -11.60 -16.86
N ASP A 13 -12.64 -12.52 -17.82
CA ASP A 13 -13.45 -12.53 -19.04
C ASP A 13 -14.85 -13.11 -18.80
N ALA A 14 -15.63 -13.28 -19.87
CA ALA A 14 -16.99 -13.80 -19.80
C ALA A 14 -17.08 -15.26 -19.32
N ASP A 15 -15.99 -16.02 -19.42
CA ASP A 15 -15.88 -17.42 -18.99
C ASP A 15 -15.25 -17.53 -17.59
N GLY A 16 -14.95 -16.39 -16.94
CA GLY A 16 -14.34 -16.33 -15.62
C GLY A 16 -12.84 -16.59 -15.62
N GLN A 17 -12.16 -16.51 -16.78
CA GLN A 17 -10.70 -16.65 -16.85
C GLN A 17 -10.01 -15.32 -16.56
N ALA A 18 -8.86 -15.37 -15.89
CA ALA A 18 -8.07 -14.19 -15.56
C ALA A 18 -7.52 -13.52 -16.83
N ILE A 19 -7.70 -12.20 -16.95
CA ILE A 19 -7.24 -11.41 -18.10
C ILE A 19 -6.62 -10.08 -17.68
N PHE A 20 -5.79 -9.50 -18.56
CA PHE A 20 -5.39 -8.09 -18.46
C PHE A 20 -6.46 -7.23 -19.13
N VAL A 21 -7.17 -6.43 -18.33
CA VAL A 21 -8.24 -5.54 -18.79
C VAL A 21 -7.65 -4.29 -19.46
N SER A 22 -6.59 -3.73 -18.89
CA SER A 22 -5.89 -2.58 -19.46
C SER A 22 -4.41 -2.56 -19.05
N ASP A 23 -3.56 -1.99 -19.89
CA ASP A 23 -2.13 -1.77 -19.65
C ASP A 23 -1.71 -0.47 -20.34
N GLY A 24 -1.40 0.57 -19.56
CA GLY A 24 -1.08 1.90 -20.08
C GLY A 24 -1.16 2.98 -19.00
N PRO A 25 -1.17 4.27 -19.36
CA PRO A 25 -1.35 5.34 -18.38
C PRO A 25 -2.75 5.26 -17.73
N PRO A 26 -2.89 5.58 -16.44
CA PRO A 26 -4.20 5.74 -15.83
C PRO A 26 -5.01 6.84 -16.57
N PRO A 27 -6.34 6.70 -16.67
CA PRO A 27 -7.17 7.60 -17.47
C PRO A 27 -7.26 9.00 -16.88
N HIS A 28 -7.02 9.17 -15.57
CA HIS A 28 -7.07 10.46 -14.90
C HIS A 28 -5.68 10.85 -14.35
N ILE A 29 -4.97 11.68 -15.13
CA ILE A 29 -3.68 12.28 -14.77
C ILE A 29 -3.78 13.79 -14.98
N VAL A 30 -3.39 14.55 -13.97
CA VAL A 30 -3.30 16.00 -14.05
C VAL A 30 -1.89 16.44 -13.69
N ASP A 31 -1.23 17.15 -14.61
CA ASP A 31 0.06 17.83 -14.37
C ASP A 31 -0.23 19.34 -14.35
N MET A 32 -0.16 19.94 -13.15
CA MET A 32 -0.56 21.33 -12.93
C MET A 32 0.59 22.31 -13.23
N PRO A 33 0.28 23.52 -13.73
CA PRO A 33 1.24 24.60 -13.74
C PRO A 33 1.81 24.84 -12.34
N GLY A 34 3.13 24.77 -12.19
CA GLY A 34 3.81 24.84 -10.89
C GLY A 34 4.47 23.53 -10.44
N GLY A 35 4.21 22.41 -11.14
CA GLY A 35 4.95 21.16 -11.00
C GLY A 35 4.28 20.10 -10.11
N THR A 36 3.19 20.46 -9.43
CA THR A 36 2.32 19.48 -8.77
C THR A 36 1.66 18.59 -9.82
N ALA A 37 1.73 17.28 -9.65
CA ALA A 37 1.03 16.35 -10.51
C ALA A 37 0.34 15.25 -9.70
N VAL A 38 -0.81 14.78 -10.19
CA VAL A 38 -1.62 13.75 -9.54
C VAL A 38 -2.05 12.74 -10.59
N ALA A 39 -1.88 11.46 -10.31
CA ALA A 39 -2.49 10.36 -11.04
C ALA A 39 -3.46 9.65 -10.10
N ASP A 40 -4.74 9.69 -10.45
CA ASP A 40 -5.77 8.92 -9.79
C ASP A 40 -5.75 7.50 -10.35
N LEU A 41 -5.42 6.53 -9.51
CA LEU A 41 -5.17 5.14 -9.93
C LEU A 41 -6.41 4.28 -9.85
N TRP A 42 -7.22 4.44 -8.81
CA TRP A 42 -8.46 3.68 -8.61
C TRP A 42 -9.31 4.33 -7.52
N ALA A 43 -10.63 4.18 -7.61
CA ALA A 43 -11.55 4.56 -6.55
C ALA A 43 -12.54 3.44 -6.25
N ILE A 44 -12.86 3.27 -4.98
CA ILE A 44 -13.94 2.40 -4.50
C ILE A 44 -14.92 3.29 -3.74
N ASP A 45 -16.21 3.23 -4.11
CA ASP A 45 -17.22 4.18 -3.60
C ASP A 45 -17.88 3.77 -2.26
N GLY A 46 -17.45 2.65 -1.67
CA GLY A 46 -17.98 2.11 -0.41
C GLY A 46 -17.34 0.75 -0.07
N PRO A 47 -17.80 0.02 0.95
CA PRO A 47 -17.23 -1.28 1.31
C PRO A 47 -17.28 -2.26 0.12
N PRO A 48 -16.16 -2.90 -0.27
CA PRO A 48 -16.12 -3.73 -1.47
C PRO A 48 -16.93 -5.01 -1.26
N ALA A 49 -17.91 -5.24 -2.14
CA ALA A 49 -18.74 -6.45 -2.12
C ALA A 49 -18.06 -7.67 -2.76
N ASP A 50 -17.09 -7.44 -3.64
CA ASP A 50 -16.29 -8.45 -4.34
C ASP A 50 -14.99 -7.83 -4.88
N PRO A 51 -14.01 -8.64 -5.33
CA PRO A 51 -12.75 -8.14 -5.89
C PRO A 51 -12.86 -7.31 -7.18
N ALA A 52 -14.00 -7.32 -7.85
CA ALA A 52 -14.23 -6.52 -9.04
C ALA A 52 -14.60 -5.07 -8.69
N ALA A 53 -14.75 -4.73 -7.41
CA ALA A 53 -15.14 -3.42 -6.92
C ALA A 53 -14.26 -2.25 -7.37
N GLY A 54 -14.90 -1.08 -7.41
CA GLY A 54 -14.29 0.18 -7.78
C GLY A 54 -14.36 0.49 -9.27
N ARG A 55 -13.72 1.60 -9.64
CA ARG A 55 -13.78 2.21 -10.96
C ARG A 55 -12.59 3.13 -11.21
N ASP A 56 -12.45 3.52 -12.47
CA ASP A 56 -11.63 4.65 -12.85
C ASP A 56 -12.19 5.95 -12.25
N PRO A 57 -11.36 6.78 -11.59
CA PRO A 57 -11.80 8.08 -11.10
C PRO A 57 -12.15 9.03 -12.26
N GLU A 58 -13.16 9.86 -12.04
CA GLU A 58 -13.64 10.86 -13.00
C GLU A 58 -13.83 12.20 -12.28
N GLY A 59 -13.56 13.30 -12.97
CA GLY A 59 -13.86 14.64 -12.47
C GLY A 59 -12.75 15.25 -11.59
N GLY A 60 -13.14 15.87 -10.47
CA GLY A 60 -12.19 16.53 -9.57
C GLY A 60 -11.45 15.58 -8.64
N PHE A 61 -10.59 16.14 -7.78
CA PHE A 61 -9.86 15.40 -6.75
C PHE A 61 -10.45 15.73 -5.37
N PRO A 62 -11.54 15.06 -4.93
CA PRO A 62 -12.01 15.23 -3.56
C PRO A 62 -10.90 14.78 -2.59
N LEU A 63 -10.73 15.50 -1.50
CA LEU A 63 -9.72 15.16 -0.50
C LEU A 63 -10.04 13.79 0.13
N GLU A 64 -11.27 13.60 0.58
CA GLU A 64 -11.74 12.35 1.18
C GLU A 64 -12.50 11.46 0.17
N PRO A 65 -12.35 10.13 0.24
CA PRO A 65 -13.25 9.20 -0.43
C PRO A 65 -14.66 9.23 0.19
N PRO A 66 -15.68 8.70 -0.52
CA PRO A 66 -17.00 8.51 0.07
C PRO A 66 -16.96 7.50 1.25
N PRO A 67 -17.94 7.53 2.17
CA PRO A 67 -17.96 6.67 3.35
C PRO A 67 -17.77 5.18 3.04
N GLY A 68 -16.84 4.53 3.76
CA GLY A 68 -16.42 3.14 3.56
C GLY A 68 -15.65 2.88 2.26
N GLY A 69 -15.40 3.92 1.46
CA GLY A 69 -14.67 3.86 0.20
C GLY A 69 -13.18 4.12 0.34
N MET A 70 -12.50 4.12 -0.81
CA MET A 70 -11.06 4.34 -0.93
C MET A 70 -10.73 5.14 -2.20
N THR A 71 -9.71 6.00 -2.13
CA THR A 71 -9.01 6.53 -3.30
C THR A 71 -7.53 6.19 -3.25
N LEU A 72 -6.97 5.76 -4.38
CA LEU A 72 -5.54 5.48 -4.54
C LEU A 72 -4.93 6.49 -5.52
N ARG A 73 -3.85 7.15 -5.10
CA ARG A 73 -3.21 8.22 -5.87
C ARG A 73 -1.70 8.12 -5.87
N ILE A 74 -1.08 8.57 -6.96
CA ILE A 74 0.32 9.00 -6.98
C ILE A 74 0.34 10.51 -7.05
N ILE A 75 1.06 11.15 -6.14
CA ILE A 75 1.16 12.61 -6.06
C ILE A 75 2.63 12.99 -6.15
N ARG A 76 2.95 13.91 -7.07
CA ARG A 76 4.23 14.60 -7.13
C ARG A 76 4.05 16.03 -6.65
N LEU A 77 4.80 16.41 -5.61
CA LEU A 77 4.87 17.79 -5.13
C LEU A 77 6.17 18.45 -5.61
N PRO A 78 6.13 19.69 -6.09
CA PRO A 78 7.31 20.43 -6.48
C PRO A 78 8.09 20.90 -5.24
N LEU A 79 9.31 21.42 -5.47
CA LEU A 79 9.98 22.23 -4.46
C LEU A 79 9.11 23.45 -4.12
N PRO A 80 8.99 23.83 -2.83
CA PRO A 80 8.30 25.04 -2.48
C PRO A 80 9.10 26.27 -2.92
N ASP A 81 8.42 27.40 -3.07
CA ASP A 81 9.07 28.67 -3.33
C ASP A 81 9.95 29.07 -2.13
N GLN A 82 11.27 28.94 -2.31
CA GLN A 82 12.27 29.22 -1.28
C GLN A 82 12.37 30.71 -0.92
N SER A 83 11.76 31.61 -1.70
CA SER A 83 11.70 33.03 -1.37
C SER A 83 10.66 33.35 -0.28
N LEU A 84 9.70 32.44 -0.07
CA LEU A 84 8.66 32.59 0.95
C LEU A 84 9.15 32.15 2.33
N PRO A 85 8.59 32.70 3.43
CA PRO A 85 8.81 32.17 4.77
C PRO A 85 8.37 30.70 4.87
N ARG A 86 9.04 29.89 5.70
CA ARG A 86 8.73 28.46 5.90
C ARG A 86 7.24 28.17 6.06
N GLU A 87 6.52 28.96 6.85
CA GLU A 87 5.09 28.76 7.11
C GLU A 87 4.20 28.85 5.86
N GLN A 88 4.69 29.43 4.77
CA GLN A 88 3.98 29.53 3.50
C GLN A 88 4.47 28.51 2.46
N GLN A 89 5.38 27.62 2.85
CA GLN A 89 5.97 26.60 1.97
C GLN A 89 5.29 25.23 2.07
N PHE A 90 4.25 25.09 2.89
CA PHE A 90 3.47 23.86 3.04
C PHE A 90 2.43 23.73 1.93
N LEU A 91 2.11 22.48 1.58
CA LEU A 91 0.95 22.19 0.74
C LEU A 91 -0.30 22.75 1.42
N HIS A 92 -1.02 23.63 0.72
CA HIS A 92 -2.18 24.32 1.27
C HIS A 92 -3.24 24.55 0.19
N ASN A 93 -4.49 24.25 0.52
CA ASN A 93 -5.65 24.59 -0.29
C ASN A 93 -6.62 25.46 0.53
N PRO A 94 -6.62 26.80 0.37
CA PRO A 94 -7.49 27.68 1.15
C PRO A 94 -8.98 27.55 0.83
N ALA A 95 -9.33 26.92 -0.31
CA ALA A 95 -10.72 26.69 -0.70
C ALA A 95 -11.32 25.44 -0.04
N ASP A 96 -10.49 24.62 0.60
CA ASP A 96 -10.90 23.38 1.24
C ASP A 96 -11.01 23.57 2.76
N SER A 97 -12.19 23.27 3.30
CA SER A 97 -12.52 23.47 4.71
C SER A 97 -11.77 22.57 5.69
N HIS A 98 -11.10 21.50 5.21
CA HIS A 98 -10.24 20.68 6.07
C HIS A 98 -8.99 21.43 6.52
N PHE A 99 -8.55 22.43 5.74
CA PHE A 99 -7.35 23.20 6.04
C PHE A 99 -7.62 24.29 7.08
N SER A 100 -6.74 24.36 8.07
CA SER A 100 -6.76 25.39 9.11
C SER A 100 -6.55 26.78 8.51
N SER A 101 -7.40 27.73 8.92
CA SER A 101 -7.23 29.15 8.61
C SER A 101 -6.09 29.81 9.41
N GLU A 102 -5.65 29.18 10.50
CA GLU A 102 -4.65 29.74 11.42
C GLU A 102 -3.24 29.17 11.18
N ARG A 103 -3.15 27.90 10.76
CA ARG A 103 -1.90 27.20 10.47
C ARG A 103 -1.89 26.75 9.00
N PRO A 104 -1.26 27.49 8.08
CA PRO A 104 -1.26 27.13 6.67
C PRO A 104 -0.79 25.70 6.43
N GLY A 105 -1.54 24.99 5.60
CA GLY A 105 -1.33 23.58 5.24
C GLY A 105 -1.77 22.55 6.29
N MET A 106 -1.98 22.94 7.55
CA MET A 106 -2.43 22.01 8.60
C MET A 106 -3.87 21.58 8.34
N HIS A 107 -4.10 20.27 8.26
CA HIS A 107 -5.41 19.69 8.03
C HIS A 107 -5.50 18.28 8.64
N ALA A 108 -6.73 17.80 8.77
CA ALA A 108 -7.03 16.42 9.13
C ALA A 108 -8.25 15.96 8.33
N THR A 109 -8.29 14.68 8.06
CA THR A 109 -9.39 13.99 7.38
C THR A 109 -9.92 12.87 8.26
N ALA A 110 -11.18 12.50 8.07
CA ALA A 110 -11.79 11.33 8.69
C ALA A 110 -11.39 10.05 7.94
N THR A 111 -10.09 9.86 7.73
CA THR A 111 -9.51 8.77 6.96
C THR A 111 -8.36 8.10 7.69
N LEU A 112 -8.16 6.81 7.39
CA LEU A 112 -6.91 6.11 7.60
C LEU A 112 -6.14 6.14 6.27
N ASP A 113 -4.94 6.70 6.25
CA ASP A 113 -4.13 6.80 5.04
C ASP A 113 -2.89 5.94 5.13
N LEU A 114 -2.64 5.17 4.06
CA LEU A 114 -1.47 4.32 3.91
C LEU A 114 -0.60 4.94 2.82
N GLU A 115 0.56 5.46 3.23
CA GLU A 115 1.41 6.29 2.39
C GLU A 115 2.80 5.69 2.22
N TRP A 116 3.38 5.94 1.05
CA TRP A 116 4.72 5.51 0.71
C TRP A 116 5.46 6.55 -0.10
N VAL A 117 6.63 7.00 0.36
CA VAL A 117 7.48 7.91 -0.39
C VAL A 117 8.24 7.15 -1.46
N VAL A 118 8.00 7.49 -2.72
CA VAL A 118 8.59 6.84 -3.89
C VAL A 118 9.93 7.47 -4.24
N GLU A 119 9.98 8.80 -4.25
CA GLU A 119 11.16 9.58 -4.64
C GLU A 119 11.20 10.91 -3.88
N GLY A 120 12.40 11.42 -3.63
CA GLY A 120 12.62 12.72 -3.00
C GLY A 120 12.52 12.69 -1.47
N GLU A 121 12.43 13.88 -0.87
CA GLU A 121 12.35 14.05 0.58
C GLU A 121 11.22 15.02 0.94
N ILE A 122 10.41 14.62 1.92
CA ILE A 122 9.27 15.39 2.41
C ILE A 122 9.27 15.44 3.94
N GLU A 123 8.79 16.54 4.48
CA GLU A 123 8.58 16.75 5.91
C GLU A 123 7.09 16.60 6.22
N LEU A 124 6.78 15.68 7.13
CA LEU A 124 5.50 15.55 7.81
C LEU A 124 5.57 16.35 9.11
N GLU A 125 4.80 17.43 9.20
CA GLU A 125 4.64 18.16 10.45
C GLU A 125 3.31 17.82 11.11
N LEU A 126 3.39 17.37 12.37
CA LEU A 126 2.26 17.18 13.28
C LEU A 126 2.25 18.32 14.31
N GLU A 127 1.42 18.23 15.35
CA GLU A 127 1.30 19.31 16.34
C GLU A 127 2.45 19.34 17.35
N ASP A 128 3.15 18.21 17.53
CA ASP A 128 4.26 18.08 18.49
C ASP A 128 5.66 18.15 17.84
N GLY A 129 5.75 18.10 16.51
CA GLY A 129 7.04 18.08 15.82
C GLY A 129 6.97 17.79 14.33
N CYS A 130 8.15 17.59 13.76
CA CYS A 130 8.35 17.29 12.33
C CYS A 130 9.14 16.00 12.16
N VAL A 131 8.76 15.21 11.16
CA VAL A 131 9.49 14.02 10.71
C VAL A 131 9.89 14.21 9.26
N ARG A 132 11.17 14.01 8.94
CA ARG A 132 11.65 13.95 7.55
C ARG A 132 11.54 12.51 7.05
N LEU A 133 10.99 12.36 5.86
CA LEU A 133 10.73 11.10 5.17
C LEU A 133 11.44 11.13 3.82
N GLY A 134 12.05 10.02 3.43
CA GLY A 134 12.70 9.83 2.15
C GLY A 134 12.16 8.62 1.38
N ALA A 135 12.64 8.42 0.15
CA ALA A 135 12.27 7.26 -0.66
C ALA A 135 12.39 5.93 0.12
N GLY A 136 11.32 5.13 0.11
CA GLY A 136 11.22 3.88 0.86
C GLY A 136 10.62 3.99 2.26
N ASP A 137 10.37 5.20 2.76
CA ASP A 137 9.68 5.42 4.04
C ASP A 137 8.16 5.32 3.87
N CYS A 138 7.51 4.68 4.85
CA CYS A 138 6.07 4.50 4.94
C CYS A 138 5.46 5.36 6.06
N VAL A 139 4.27 5.91 5.82
CA VAL A 139 3.46 6.56 6.86
C VAL A 139 2.10 5.86 6.98
N ILE A 140 1.71 5.57 8.22
CA ILE A 140 0.36 5.19 8.60
C ILE A 140 -0.29 6.40 9.27
N GLN A 141 -1.08 7.13 8.50
CA GLN A 141 -1.70 8.38 8.91
C GLN A 141 -3.09 8.10 9.51
N ARG A 142 -3.21 8.27 10.84
CA ARG A 142 -4.40 7.85 11.62
C ARG A 142 -5.34 9.02 11.91
N GLY A 143 -5.79 9.72 10.86
CA GLY A 143 -6.70 10.86 10.96
C GLY A 143 -6.15 12.07 11.73
N THR A 144 -4.81 12.18 11.80
CA THR A 144 -4.13 13.21 12.59
C THR A 144 -4.07 14.56 11.89
N GLN A 145 -4.03 15.64 12.67
CA GLN A 145 -3.66 16.96 12.19
C GLN A 145 -2.23 16.94 11.67
N HIS A 146 -2.06 17.30 10.40
CA HIS A 146 -0.78 17.24 9.73
C HIS A 146 -0.64 18.23 8.58
N ARG A 147 0.60 18.47 8.15
CA ARG A 147 0.92 19.20 6.92
C ARG A 147 2.21 18.72 6.30
N TRP A 148 2.30 18.90 4.99
CA TRP A 148 3.39 18.37 4.16
C TRP A 148 4.20 19.48 3.51
N ARG A 149 5.53 19.34 3.50
CA ARG A 149 6.44 20.25 2.80
C ARG A 149 7.60 19.48 2.19
N VAL A 150 7.86 19.68 0.90
CA VAL A 150 9.05 19.11 0.26
C VAL A 150 10.30 19.81 0.79
N VAL A 151 11.30 19.02 1.19
CA VAL A 151 12.52 19.52 1.85
C VAL A 151 13.82 19.02 1.21
N GLY A 152 13.73 18.24 0.13
CA GLY A 152 14.87 17.75 -0.64
C GLY A 152 15.38 18.73 -1.72
N GLU A 153 16.29 18.26 -2.58
CA GLU A 153 16.85 19.03 -3.70
C GLU A 153 15.98 19.00 -4.97
N GLY A 154 14.97 18.15 -5.00
CA GLY A 154 14.04 17.99 -6.13
C GLY A 154 12.59 17.75 -5.67
N PRO A 155 11.66 17.55 -6.62
CA PRO A 155 10.30 17.15 -6.32
C PRO A 155 10.24 15.89 -5.45
N CYS A 156 9.16 15.74 -4.68
CA CYS A 156 8.87 14.50 -3.97
C CYS A 156 7.66 13.81 -4.60
N THR A 157 7.75 12.51 -4.83
CA THR A 157 6.64 11.67 -5.31
C THR A 157 6.28 10.66 -4.25
N TYR A 158 4.99 10.52 -3.93
CA TYR A 158 4.49 9.53 -2.99
C TYR A 158 3.18 8.88 -3.48
N VAL A 159 2.95 7.66 -3.04
CA VAL A 159 1.68 6.94 -3.16
C VAL A 159 0.87 7.15 -1.90
N VAL A 160 -0.44 7.30 -2.04
CA VAL A 160 -1.38 7.30 -0.91
C VAL A 160 -2.64 6.51 -1.27
N ALA A 161 -3.01 5.57 -0.40
CA ALA A 161 -4.34 4.98 -0.33
C ALA A 161 -5.07 5.58 0.88
N MET A 162 -6.12 6.35 0.63
CA MET A 162 -6.96 6.95 1.67
C MET A 162 -8.20 6.09 1.86
N PHE A 163 -8.54 5.77 3.10
CA PHE A 163 -9.71 4.97 3.45
C PHE A 163 -10.66 5.76 4.33
N ALA A 164 -11.88 5.99 3.85
CA ALA A 164 -12.91 6.65 4.65
C ALA A 164 -13.51 5.67 5.66
N LEU A 165 -13.99 6.20 6.78
CA LEU A 165 -14.72 5.40 7.76
C LEU A 165 -15.96 4.77 7.13
N ASP A 166 -16.17 3.48 7.37
CA ASP A 166 -17.39 2.77 7.03
C ASP A 166 -18.40 2.93 8.18
N PRO A 167 -19.52 3.68 7.97
CA PRO A 167 -20.55 3.86 9.00
C PRO A 167 -21.25 2.57 9.41
N GLY A 168 -21.16 1.52 8.58
CA GLY A 168 -21.71 0.19 8.84
C GLY A 168 -20.71 -0.79 9.45
N ALA A 169 -19.44 -0.38 9.64
CA ALA A 169 -18.43 -1.25 10.20
C ALA A 169 -18.77 -1.66 11.64
N LYS A 170 -18.54 -2.93 11.93
CA LYS A 170 -18.59 -3.47 13.30
C LYS A 170 -17.21 -3.31 13.93
N GLU A 171 -17.16 -3.56 15.24
CA GLU A 171 -15.89 -3.69 15.96
C GLU A 171 -14.94 -4.63 15.21
N PRO A 172 -13.64 -4.27 15.10
CA PRO A 172 -12.67 -5.09 14.39
C PRO A 172 -12.62 -6.48 15.02
N MET A 173 -12.59 -7.50 14.17
CA MET A 173 -12.56 -8.89 14.61
C MET A 173 -11.27 -9.23 15.36
N PHE A 174 -10.20 -8.46 15.09
CA PHE A 174 -8.89 -8.61 15.70
C PHE A 174 -8.45 -7.29 16.35
N GLY A 175 -8.17 -7.34 17.66
CA GLY A 175 -7.64 -6.21 18.42
C GLY A 175 -6.16 -5.99 18.16
N LEU A 176 -5.84 -5.35 17.04
CA LEU A 176 -4.48 -5.02 16.63
C LEU A 176 -4.08 -3.65 17.15
N VAL A 177 -2.83 -3.52 17.60
CA VAL A 177 -2.27 -2.24 18.04
C VAL A 177 -0.85 -2.07 17.50
N PRO A 178 -0.40 -0.84 17.24
CA PRO A 178 1.01 -0.59 16.90
C PRO A 178 1.90 -1.06 18.05
N ARG A 179 2.85 -1.94 17.75
CA ARG A 179 3.87 -2.37 18.70
C ARG A 179 4.99 -1.34 18.73
N PRO A 180 5.59 -1.08 19.90
CA PRO A 180 6.89 -0.42 19.98
C PRO A 180 7.89 -1.18 19.10
N ALA A 181 8.85 -0.48 18.49
CA ALA A 181 9.88 -1.09 17.66
C ALA A 181 10.46 -2.36 18.34
N GLY A 182 10.17 -3.52 17.76
CA GLY A 182 10.52 -4.85 18.28
C GLY A 182 11.61 -5.51 17.44
N LEU A 183 12.27 -6.53 18.00
CA LEU A 183 13.49 -7.18 17.49
C LEU A 183 13.57 -7.24 15.95
N PRO A 184 14.71 -6.84 15.35
CA PRO A 184 14.85 -6.74 13.90
C PRO A 184 14.79 -8.14 13.28
N THR A 185 13.62 -8.53 12.82
CA THR A 185 13.51 -9.47 11.72
C THR A 185 13.85 -8.65 10.48
N THR A 186 14.98 -8.96 9.82
CA THR A 186 15.53 -8.38 8.58
C THR A 186 15.06 -6.96 8.20
N ALA A 187 15.95 -5.96 8.28
CA ALA A 187 15.69 -4.52 8.07
C ALA A 187 14.58 -4.20 7.03
N GLY A 188 13.33 -4.17 7.49
CA GLY A 188 12.18 -3.73 6.71
C GLY A 188 12.22 -2.22 6.46
N PRO A 189 11.28 -1.70 5.65
CA PRO A 189 11.18 -0.26 5.44
C PRO A 189 10.95 0.47 6.76
N ARG A 190 11.40 1.72 6.83
CA ARG A 190 11.07 2.60 7.94
C ARG A 190 9.58 2.94 7.87
N ARG A 191 8.89 2.82 9.00
CA ARG A 191 7.47 3.10 9.15
C ARG A 191 7.27 4.15 10.25
N VAL A 192 6.52 5.19 9.92
CA VAL A 192 6.03 6.20 10.85
C VAL A 192 4.55 5.99 11.07
N VAL A 193 4.12 5.90 12.33
CA VAL A 193 2.70 5.77 12.69
C VAL A 193 2.28 7.00 13.45
N THR A 194 1.24 7.69 13.00
CA THR A 194 0.71 8.86 13.70
C THR A 194 -0.40 8.48 14.67
N GLY A 195 -0.74 9.38 15.59
CA GLY A 195 -1.86 9.19 16.50
C GLY A 195 -2.16 10.45 17.27
N VAL A 196 -3.10 10.33 18.20
CA VAL A 196 -3.55 11.44 19.04
C VAL A 196 -3.25 11.11 20.50
N ASP A 197 -2.64 12.04 21.21
CA ASP A 197 -2.30 11.86 22.62
C ASP A 197 -3.53 12.04 23.54
N ALA A 198 -3.36 11.81 24.85
CA ALA A 198 -4.44 11.94 25.83
C ALA A 198 -5.04 13.37 25.95
N LEU A 199 -4.39 14.38 25.36
CA LEU A 199 -4.83 15.77 25.31
C LEU A 199 -5.49 16.14 23.98
N GLY A 200 -5.60 15.20 23.04
CA GLY A 200 -6.17 15.45 21.72
C GLY A 200 -5.18 16.00 20.70
N ARG A 201 -3.86 15.96 20.98
CA ARG A 201 -2.84 16.51 20.07
C ARG A 201 -2.24 15.43 19.17
N SER A 202 -2.03 15.76 17.91
CA SER A 202 -1.45 14.84 16.94
C SER A 202 0.06 14.68 17.13
N TYR A 203 0.53 13.44 17.15
CA TYR A 203 1.93 13.09 17.44
C TYR A 203 2.37 11.80 16.74
N VAL A 204 3.66 11.52 16.75
CA VAL A 204 4.25 10.26 16.26
C VAL A 204 4.17 9.18 17.32
N VAL A 205 3.37 8.14 17.08
CA VAL A 205 3.22 6.97 17.95
C VAL A 205 4.46 6.08 17.88
N SER A 206 4.98 5.86 16.68
CA SER A 206 6.23 5.12 16.45
C SER A 206 6.93 5.58 15.17
N ASP A 207 8.26 5.52 15.19
CA ASP A 207 9.15 5.80 14.07
C ASP A 207 10.34 4.85 14.15
N GLY A 208 10.52 4.03 13.11
CA GLY A 208 11.63 3.11 13.00
C GLY A 208 11.37 2.01 11.97
N PRO A 209 12.23 0.98 11.91
CA PRO A 209 12.00 -0.17 11.04
C PRO A 209 10.65 -0.83 11.35
N ALA A 210 9.93 -1.25 10.30
CA ALA A 210 8.68 -1.98 10.46
C ALA A 210 8.91 -3.29 11.25
N PRO A 211 8.12 -3.55 12.31
CA PRO A 211 8.41 -4.63 13.26
C PRO A 211 7.96 -6.03 12.80
N ASN A 212 7.49 -6.18 11.55
CA ASN A 212 6.83 -7.39 11.03
C ASN A 212 7.36 -7.81 9.65
N CYS A 213 8.66 -7.65 9.40
CA CYS A 213 9.29 -8.08 8.15
C CYS A 213 10.08 -9.37 8.36
N VAL A 214 9.59 -10.49 7.83
CA VAL A 214 10.19 -11.81 8.01
C VAL A 214 10.86 -12.25 6.71
N ALA A 215 12.14 -12.63 6.80
CA ALA A 215 12.81 -13.35 5.73
C ALA A 215 12.52 -14.85 5.82
N ILE A 216 12.20 -15.44 4.68
CA ILE A 216 11.78 -16.83 4.56
C ILE A 216 12.99 -17.71 4.22
N ASP A 217 13.45 -18.46 5.23
CA ASP A 217 14.61 -19.35 5.18
C ASP A 217 14.36 -20.60 4.31
N GLY A 218 14.65 -20.48 3.01
CA GLY A 218 14.40 -21.52 2.00
C GLY A 218 13.81 -20.96 0.70
N GLY A 219 13.38 -19.70 0.71
CA GLY A 219 12.99 -18.91 -0.47
C GLY A 219 14.09 -17.96 -0.95
N ALA A 220 15.37 -18.34 -0.80
CA ALA A 220 16.54 -17.47 -1.02
C ALA A 220 16.53 -16.15 -0.22
N GLY A 221 15.85 -16.10 0.93
CA GLY A 221 15.74 -14.89 1.73
C GLY A 221 14.63 -13.93 1.26
N MET A 222 13.62 -14.42 0.53
CA MET A 222 12.39 -13.66 0.25
C MET A 222 11.85 -13.02 1.52
N VAL A 223 11.60 -11.71 1.47
CA VAL A 223 11.07 -10.95 2.61
C VAL A 223 9.60 -10.70 2.40
N HIS A 224 8.80 -11.00 3.42
CA HIS A 224 7.41 -10.60 3.50
C HIS A 224 7.21 -9.74 4.76
N GLY A 225 6.65 -8.55 4.57
CA GLY A 225 6.36 -7.60 5.62
C GLY A 225 4.88 -7.32 5.74
N ASP A 226 4.30 -7.51 6.92
CA ASP A 226 2.98 -6.98 7.27
C ASP A 226 3.15 -5.60 7.93
N LEU A 227 3.06 -4.54 7.12
CA LEU A 227 3.32 -3.17 7.56
C LEU A 227 2.13 -2.52 8.27
N TRP A 228 0.90 -2.95 7.99
CA TRP A 228 -0.27 -2.54 8.77
C TRP A 228 -1.44 -3.48 8.47
N GLN A 229 -2.29 -3.72 9.48
CA GLN A 229 -3.49 -4.54 9.35
C GLN A 229 -4.61 -3.89 10.15
N THR A 230 -5.81 -3.74 9.57
CA THR A 230 -6.97 -3.11 10.26
C THR A 230 -7.81 -4.11 11.05
N GLY A 231 -7.72 -5.41 10.78
CA GLY A 231 -8.50 -6.45 11.48
C GLY A 231 -10.00 -6.45 11.19
N GLY A 232 -10.45 -5.72 10.16
CA GLY A 232 -11.84 -5.56 9.74
C GLY A 232 -12.04 -4.29 8.92
N ALA A 233 -13.30 -4.02 8.52
CA ALA A 233 -13.68 -2.74 7.91
C ALA A 233 -13.30 -1.54 8.81
N VAL A 234 -12.97 -0.40 8.22
CA VAL A 234 -12.43 0.77 8.95
C VAL A 234 -13.56 1.49 9.69
N ALA A 235 -13.74 1.20 10.97
CA ALA A 235 -14.70 1.86 11.84
C ALA A 235 -14.14 3.15 12.48
N ALA A 236 -12.81 3.25 12.63
CA ALA A 236 -12.12 4.39 13.22
C ALA A 236 -10.79 4.67 12.51
N VAL A 237 -10.38 5.95 12.48
CA VAL A 237 -9.14 6.40 11.83
C VAL A 237 -7.89 5.84 12.52
N ASP A 238 -8.02 5.49 13.79
CA ASP A 238 -6.95 4.99 14.61
C ASP A 238 -6.91 3.45 14.66
N GLN A 239 -7.75 2.78 13.88
CA GLN A 239 -7.88 1.33 13.82
C GLN A 239 -6.64 0.66 13.21
N GLY A 240 -6.31 -0.50 13.78
CA GLY A 240 -5.31 -1.40 13.24
C GLY A 240 -3.97 -1.35 13.98
N GLY A 241 -3.04 -2.16 13.49
CA GLY A 241 -1.74 -2.30 14.10
C GLY A 241 -0.94 -3.46 13.53
N ASP A 242 -0.13 -4.05 14.41
CA ASP A 242 0.81 -5.09 14.03
C ASP A 242 0.27 -6.50 14.30
N ALA A 243 0.22 -7.34 13.25
CA ALA A 243 -0.02 -8.77 13.40
C ALA A 243 1.11 -9.50 14.15
N ALA A 244 0.86 -10.74 14.59
CA ALA A 244 1.91 -11.57 15.16
C ALA A 244 2.96 -11.96 14.08
N PRO A 245 4.27 -11.92 14.38
CA PRO A 245 5.35 -12.05 13.39
C PRO A 245 5.55 -13.49 12.87
N VAL A 246 4.70 -14.44 13.26
CA VAL A 246 4.89 -15.87 13.00
C VAL A 246 3.93 -16.45 11.97
N THR A 247 3.03 -15.64 11.40
CA THR A 247 2.01 -16.12 10.46
C THR A 247 2.11 -15.34 9.14
N LEU A 248 2.58 -16.00 8.09
CA LEU A 248 2.45 -15.49 6.74
C LEU A 248 0.97 -15.54 6.37
N THR A 249 0.35 -14.38 6.20
CA THR A 249 -1.05 -14.26 5.76
C THR A 249 -1.07 -13.62 4.39
N LEU A 250 -1.84 -14.19 3.46
CA LEU A 250 -2.10 -13.58 2.16
C LEU A 250 -3.28 -12.61 2.26
N ASP A 251 -4.41 -13.08 2.77
CA ASP A 251 -5.58 -12.23 2.97
C ASP A 251 -5.40 -11.28 4.19
N PRO A 252 -6.00 -10.07 4.15
CA PRO A 252 -6.13 -9.21 5.32
C PRO A 252 -6.92 -9.87 6.45
N TYR A 253 -6.53 -9.59 7.69
CA TYR A 253 -7.27 -10.08 8.86
C TYR A 253 -8.70 -9.53 8.88
N GLY A 254 -9.67 -10.42 9.05
CA GLY A 254 -11.09 -10.08 9.22
C GLY A 254 -11.73 -9.41 8.00
N MET A 255 -11.25 -9.69 6.79
CA MET A 255 -11.64 -8.99 5.56
C MET A 255 -11.41 -7.47 5.64
N GLY A 256 -10.40 -7.06 6.41
CA GLY A 256 -9.99 -5.66 6.53
C GLY A 256 -9.05 -5.22 5.42
N ILE A 257 -8.14 -4.31 5.77
CA ILE A 257 -7.11 -3.78 4.88
C ILE A 257 -5.75 -4.21 5.42
N ALA A 258 -4.86 -4.57 4.51
CA ALA A 258 -3.45 -4.83 4.80
C ALA A 258 -2.56 -3.94 3.92
N LEU A 259 -1.52 -3.37 4.53
CA LEU A 259 -0.36 -2.87 3.79
C LEU A 259 0.76 -3.89 3.93
N LYS A 260 1.22 -4.43 2.81
CA LYS A 260 2.29 -5.43 2.76
C LYS A 260 3.50 -4.92 2.00
N TYR A 261 4.67 -5.43 2.38
CA TYR A 261 5.94 -5.21 1.69
C TYR A 261 6.49 -6.56 1.25
N ILE A 262 6.95 -6.64 0.00
CA ILE A 262 7.50 -7.87 -0.55
C ILE A 262 8.85 -7.56 -1.18
N GLU A 263 9.84 -8.38 -0.85
CA GLU A 263 11.10 -8.47 -1.56
C GLU A 263 11.24 -9.89 -2.13
N LEU A 264 11.16 -9.99 -3.46
CA LEU A 264 11.26 -11.24 -4.19
C LEU A 264 12.66 -11.37 -4.82
N PRO A 265 13.51 -12.31 -4.37
CA PRO A 265 14.76 -12.61 -5.03
C PRO A 265 14.51 -13.14 -6.44
N SER A 266 15.51 -13.06 -7.31
CA SER A 266 15.38 -13.59 -8.67
C SER A 266 15.07 -15.09 -8.67
N ASP A 267 14.37 -15.54 -9.71
CA ASP A 267 14.01 -16.94 -9.90
C ASP A 267 15.27 -17.82 -9.91
N ASP A 268 16.38 -17.34 -10.48
CA ASP A 268 17.69 -18.01 -10.44
C ASP A 268 18.27 -18.10 -9.03
N ALA A 269 18.21 -17.02 -8.24
CA ALA A 269 18.67 -17.02 -6.85
C ALA A 269 17.81 -17.97 -5.99
N ARG A 270 16.50 -17.95 -6.20
CA ARG A 270 15.55 -18.88 -5.57
C ARG A 270 15.89 -20.32 -5.95
N ALA A 271 16.08 -20.60 -7.24
CA ALA A 271 16.44 -21.92 -7.74
C ALA A 271 17.76 -22.44 -7.16
N ALA A 272 18.78 -21.59 -7.05
CA ALA A 272 20.08 -21.94 -6.48
C ALA A 272 20.03 -22.20 -4.96
N ALA A 273 19.12 -21.53 -4.24
CA ALA A 273 18.94 -21.70 -2.80
C ALA A 273 18.05 -22.89 -2.42
N LEU A 274 17.37 -23.52 -3.39
CA LEU A 274 16.51 -24.68 -3.17
C LEU A 274 17.33 -25.90 -2.73
N ASP A 275 17.45 -26.08 -1.42
CA ASP A 275 17.75 -27.39 -0.82
C ASP A 275 16.45 -28.21 -0.77
N VAL A 276 16.31 -29.22 -1.61
CA VAL A 276 15.09 -30.05 -1.75
C VAL A 276 14.67 -30.72 -0.43
N ALA A 277 15.61 -31.05 0.46
CA ALA A 277 15.30 -31.65 1.77
C ALA A 277 14.78 -30.58 2.75
N ARG A 278 15.38 -29.39 2.74
CA ARG A 278 14.95 -28.25 3.54
C ARG A 278 13.64 -27.65 3.01
N LEU A 279 13.45 -27.61 1.70
CA LEU A 279 12.21 -27.22 1.02
C LEU A 279 11.06 -28.14 1.39
N ARG A 280 11.26 -29.46 1.50
CA ARG A 280 10.17 -30.36 1.90
C ARG A 280 9.76 -30.16 3.37
N ALA A 281 10.72 -29.92 4.27
CA ALA A 281 10.42 -29.58 5.66
C ALA A 281 9.76 -28.20 5.78
N HIS A 282 10.29 -27.23 5.04
CA HIS A 282 9.82 -25.85 5.04
C HIS A 282 8.51 -25.64 4.27
N MET A 283 8.22 -26.38 3.21
CA MET A 283 6.90 -26.43 2.55
C MET A 283 5.86 -27.15 3.41
N GLY A 284 6.27 -28.02 4.34
CA GLY A 284 5.39 -28.53 5.39
C GLY A 284 5.01 -27.44 6.40
N GLU A 285 5.96 -26.57 6.76
CA GLU A 285 5.77 -25.44 7.69
C GLU A 285 5.09 -24.24 7.03
N ILE A 286 5.61 -23.74 5.91
CA ILE A 286 4.98 -22.75 5.02
C ILE A 286 3.64 -23.25 4.53
N GLY A 287 3.52 -24.51 4.11
CA GLY A 287 2.24 -25.08 3.70
C GLY A 287 1.24 -25.06 4.84
N ALA A 288 1.64 -25.31 6.10
CA ALA A 288 0.77 -25.13 7.26
C ALA A 288 0.49 -23.65 7.60
N LEU A 289 1.39 -22.73 7.28
CA LEU A 289 1.24 -21.27 7.47
C LEU A 289 0.37 -20.62 6.39
N LEU A 290 0.56 -20.98 5.11
CA LEU A 290 -0.17 -20.53 3.92
C LEU A 290 -1.50 -21.26 3.73
N ALA A 291 -1.65 -22.51 4.19
CA ALA A 291 -2.92 -23.23 4.09
C ALA A 291 -4.08 -22.58 4.87
N GLY A 292 -3.81 -21.51 5.64
CA GLY A 292 -4.83 -20.75 6.35
C GLY A 292 -5.43 -19.56 5.60
N THR A 293 -4.82 -19.07 4.51
CA THR A 293 -5.23 -17.83 3.83
C THR A 293 -4.94 -17.86 2.34
N GLY A 294 -5.80 -17.27 1.50
CA GLY A 294 -5.72 -17.33 0.06
C GLY A 294 -6.09 -18.71 -0.52
N HIS A 295 -6.18 -18.76 -1.84
CA HIS A 295 -6.46 -19.98 -2.61
C HIS A 295 -5.23 -20.32 -3.43
N HIS A 296 -4.76 -21.56 -3.33
CA HIS A 296 -3.57 -22.04 -4.04
C HIS A 296 -3.94 -23.16 -5.01
N ASP A 297 -3.30 -23.16 -6.17
CA ASP A 297 -3.44 -24.27 -7.11
C ASP A 297 -2.53 -25.42 -6.65
N PRO A 298 -3.09 -26.60 -6.31
CA PRO A 298 -2.28 -27.74 -5.86
C PRO A 298 -1.38 -28.31 -6.96
N ASP A 299 -1.74 -28.09 -8.23
CA ASP A 299 -1.05 -28.65 -9.39
C ASP A 299 -0.09 -27.64 -10.05
N ASP A 300 -0.14 -26.37 -9.65
CA ASP A 300 0.66 -25.28 -10.21
C ASP A 300 1.29 -24.39 -9.12
N PRO A 301 2.48 -24.77 -8.60
CA PRO A 301 3.13 -24.07 -7.49
C PRO A 301 3.33 -22.57 -7.74
N GLY A 302 2.91 -21.76 -6.77
CA GLY A 302 2.99 -20.30 -6.84
C GLY A 302 1.78 -19.63 -7.49
N ASN A 303 0.94 -20.38 -8.21
CA ASN A 303 -0.35 -19.88 -8.69
C ASN A 303 -1.30 -19.75 -7.51
N HIS A 304 -1.78 -18.53 -7.28
CA HIS A 304 -2.68 -18.25 -6.18
C HIS A 304 -3.65 -17.12 -6.52
N LYS A 305 -4.68 -16.99 -5.68
CA LYS A 305 -5.56 -15.83 -5.64
C LYS A 305 -6.04 -15.60 -4.21
N THR A 306 -6.52 -14.41 -3.94
CA THR A 306 -6.97 -13.98 -2.61
C THR A 306 -8.38 -13.42 -2.70
N ASP A 307 -9.11 -13.46 -1.58
CA ASP A 307 -10.43 -12.83 -1.48
C ASP A 307 -10.25 -11.32 -1.28
N THR A 308 -9.61 -10.67 -2.25
CA THR A 308 -9.17 -9.28 -2.16
C THR A 308 -9.16 -8.58 -3.51
N ILE A 309 -9.25 -7.24 -3.44
CA ILE A 309 -8.67 -6.37 -4.47
C ILE A 309 -7.33 -5.84 -3.94
N ASP A 310 -6.29 -5.90 -4.78
CA ASP A 310 -4.94 -5.51 -4.43
C ASP A 310 -4.48 -4.34 -5.30
N PHE A 311 -3.66 -3.48 -4.70
CA PHE A 311 -2.97 -2.39 -5.36
C PHE A 311 -1.47 -2.54 -5.15
N ASP A 312 -0.79 -3.17 -6.09
CA ASP A 312 0.66 -3.40 -6.04
C ASP A 312 1.39 -2.21 -6.69
N PHE A 313 2.34 -1.65 -5.95
CA PHE A 313 3.19 -0.56 -6.42
C PHE A 313 4.66 -1.00 -6.43
N ILE A 314 5.22 -1.15 -7.63
CA ILE A 314 6.59 -1.64 -7.79
C ILE A 314 7.57 -0.52 -7.42
N LEU A 315 8.46 -0.80 -6.47
CA LEU A 315 9.42 0.15 -5.92
C LEU A 315 10.78 0.05 -6.60
N GLU A 316 11.23 -1.18 -6.84
CA GLU A 316 12.57 -1.45 -7.33
C GLU A 316 12.59 -2.76 -8.13
N GLY A 317 13.52 -2.84 -9.09
CA GLY A 317 13.77 -4.04 -9.87
C GLY A 317 12.74 -4.25 -10.97
N THR A 318 12.62 -5.50 -11.40
CA THR A 318 11.70 -5.91 -12.45
C THR A 318 11.01 -7.19 -12.03
N VAL A 319 9.69 -7.21 -12.13
CA VAL A 319 8.87 -8.38 -11.78
C VAL A 319 7.87 -8.64 -12.89
N GLU A 320 7.54 -9.90 -13.13
CA GLU A 320 6.59 -10.33 -14.14
C GLU A 320 5.34 -10.88 -13.47
N LEU A 321 4.18 -10.30 -13.79
CA LEU A 321 2.87 -10.78 -13.40
C LEU A 321 2.33 -11.70 -14.51
N GLU A 322 2.15 -12.98 -14.20
CA GLU A 322 1.54 -13.98 -15.09
C GLU A 322 0.08 -14.22 -14.69
N LEU A 323 -0.81 -14.19 -15.69
CA LEU A 323 -2.19 -14.66 -15.58
C LEU A 323 -2.33 -15.99 -16.35
N PRO A 324 -2.64 -17.11 -15.68
CA PRO A 324 -2.70 -18.43 -16.31
C PRO A 324 -3.60 -18.44 -17.55
N GLY A 325 -3.08 -18.95 -18.66
CA GLY A 325 -3.81 -19.05 -19.93
C GLY A 325 -3.90 -17.75 -20.74
N HIS A 326 -3.46 -16.60 -20.22
CA HIS A 326 -3.56 -15.31 -20.90
C HIS A 326 -2.20 -14.63 -21.16
N GLY A 327 -1.15 -15.04 -20.45
CA GLY A 327 0.22 -14.55 -20.62
C GLY A 327 0.67 -13.68 -19.46
N SER A 328 1.67 -12.82 -19.71
CA SER A 328 2.33 -12.08 -18.64
C SER A 328 2.65 -10.63 -18.99
N LYS A 329 2.90 -9.83 -17.95
CA LYS A 329 3.33 -8.44 -18.03
C LYS A 329 4.55 -8.21 -17.16
N VAL A 330 5.61 -7.71 -17.78
CA VAL A 330 6.80 -7.23 -17.07
C VAL A 330 6.52 -5.83 -16.53
N LEU A 331 6.82 -5.63 -15.26
CA LEU A 331 6.58 -4.42 -14.47
C LEU A 331 7.91 -3.92 -13.90
N GLY A 332 8.12 -2.61 -13.92
CA GLY A 332 9.29 -1.95 -13.36
C GLY A 332 8.94 -0.94 -12.27
N ALA A 333 9.96 -0.35 -11.64
CA ALA A 333 9.76 0.69 -10.62
C ALA A 333 8.84 1.82 -11.11
N GLY A 334 7.83 2.16 -10.31
CA GLY A 334 6.78 3.13 -10.62
C GLY A 334 5.54 2.56 -11.31
N ASP A 335 5.56 1.30 -11.77
CA ASP A 335 4.38 0.64 -12.31
C ASP A 335 3.41 0.24 -11.18
N VAL A 336 2.11 0.33 -11.48
CA VAL A 336 1.01 -0.02 -10.56
C VAL A 336 0.21 -1.18 -11.14
N VAL A 337 -0.19 -2.14 -10.30
CA VAL A 337 -1.20 -3.15 -10.65
C VAL A 337 -2.45 -2.95 -9.81
N VAL A 338 -3.61 -2.96 -10.45
CA VAL A 338 -4.91 -3.13 -9.80
C VAL A 338 -5.32 -4.59 -10.02
N GLN A 339 -5.13 -5.41 -8.99
CA GLN A 339 -5.35 -6.85 -9.07
C GLN A 339 -6.71 -7.24 -8.48
N ARG A 340 -7.59 -7.79 -9.33
CA ARG A 340 -9.02 -7.96 -9.02
C ARG A 340 -9.39 -9.43 -8.73
N GLY A 341 -8.74 -10.02 -7.72
CA GLY A 341 -9.04 -11.36 -7.20
C GLY A 341 -8.82 -12.52 -8.18
N ASN A 342 -7.93 -12.35 -9.16
CA ASN A 342 -7.64 -13.36 -10.18
C ASN A 342 -6.53 -14.32 -9.73
N TRP A 343 -6.56 -15.53 -10.31
CA TRP A 343 -5.41 -16.44 -10.29
C TRP A 343 -4.21 -15.79 -10.97
N HIS A 344 -3.08 -15.78 -10.30
CA HIS A 344 -1.87 -15.12 -10.79
C HIS A 344 -0.59 -15.72 -10.20
N LYS A 345 0.54 -15.41 -10.84
CA LYS A 345 1.89 -15.68 -10.35
C LYS A 345 2.80 -14.48 -10.53
N TRP A 346 3.72 -14.34 -9.59
CA TRP A 346 4.81 -13.38 -9.66
C TRP A 346 6.13 -14.10 -9.94
N HIS A 347 6.81 -13.68 -11.00
CA HIS A 347 8.12 -14.14 -11.39
C HIS A 347 9.13 -13.00 -11.29
N ASN A 348 10.32 -13.26 -10.75
CA ASN A 348 11.41 -12.31 -10.86
C ASN A 348 12.49 -12.90 -11.78
N ARG A 349 12.34 -12.66 -13.08
CA ARG A 349 13.31 -13.10 -14.09
C ARG A 349 14.45 -12.10 -14.31
N GLY A 350 14.57 -11.09 -13.44
CA GLY A 350 15.66 -10.12 -13.46
C GLY A 350 16.91 -10.63 -12.71
N ASP A 351 17.97 -9.82 -12.76
CA ASP A 351 19.28 -10.18 -12.19
C ASP A 351 19.42 -9.85 -10.69
N GLY A 352 18.42 -9.20 -10.09
CA GLY A 352 18.43 -8.74 -8.70
C GLY A 352 17.04 -8.83 -8.05
N PRO A 353 16.90 -8.46 -6.77
CA PRO A 353 15.60 -8.49 -6.10
C PRO A 353 14.62 -7.49 -6.73
N ALA A 354 13.34 -7.87 -6.74
CA ALA A 354 12.24 -6.96 -7.02
C ALA A 354 11.54 -6.63 -5.69
N ARG A 355 11.19 -5.35 -5.49
CA ARG A 355 10.54 -4.87 -4.27
C ARG A 355 9.25 -4.14 -4.62
N TRP A 356 8.20 -4.40 -3.87
CA TRP A 356 6.94 -3.66 -4.00
C TRP A 356 6.19 -3.59 -2.69
N VAL A 357 5.23 -2.68 -2.64
CA VAL A 357 4.20 -2.65 -1.59
C VAL A 357 2.85 -2.95 -2.18
N ALA A 358 2.01 -3.63 -1.40
CA ALA A 358 0.66 -3.98 -1.79
C ALA A 358 -0.32 -3.45 -0.74
N VAL A 359 -1.29 -2.65 -1.20
CA VAL A 359 -2.48 -2.35 -0.40
C VAL A 359 -3.54 -3.36 -0.79
N MET A 360 -3.91 -4.24 0.13
CA MET A 360 -4.91 -5.29 -0.08
C MET A 360 -6.16 -4.99 0.72
N ILE A 361 -7.32 -5.10 0.08
CA ILE A 361 -8.62 -4.90 0.74
C ILE A 361 -9.40 -6.19 0.63
N GLY A 362 -9.84 -6.74 1.77
CA GLY A 362 -10.71 -7.90 1.85
C GLY A 362 -12.00 -7.66 1.07
N ALA A 363 -12.26 -8.52 0.09
CA ALA A 363 -13.41 -8.45 -0.78
C ALA A 363 -13.79 -9.88 -1.21
N PRO A 364 -14.95 -10.38 -0.82
CA PRO A 364 -15.20 -11.82 -0.91
C PRO A 364 -15.41 -12.32 -2.34
N ILE A 365 -14.75 -13.42 -2.71
CA ILE A 365 -15.03 -14.13 -3.96
C ILE A 365 -16.27 -15.02 -3.75
N GLY A 366 -17.37 -14.68 -4.42
CA GLY A 366 -18.58 -15.52 -4.42
C GLY A 366 -19.42 -15.44 -3.14
N GLY A 367 -19.47 -14.28 -2.49
CA GLY A 367 -20.45 -14.00 -1.42
C GLY A 367 -20.17 -14.68 -0.07
N ARG A 368 -18.92 -15.04 0.22
CA ARG A 368 -18.51 -15.39 1.58
C ARG A 368 -18.53 -14.15 2.46
N THR A 369 -19.37 -14.13 3.48
CA THR A 369 -19.38 -13.10 4.54
C THR A 369 -18.35 -13.38 5.62
#